data_AF-A0A167NWQ6-F1
#
_entry.id   AF-A0A167NWQ6-F1
#
_cell.length_a   1.000
_cell.length_b   1.000
_cell.length_c   1.000
_cell.angle_alpha   90.00
_cell.angle_beta   90.00
_cell.angle_gamma   90.00
#
_symmetry.space_group_name_H-M   'P 1'
#
loop_
_entity.id
_entity.type
_entity.pdbx_description
1 polymer ?
#
loop_
_entity_poly.entity_id
_entity_poly.type
_entity_poly.pdbx_seq_one_letter_code
_entity_poly.pdbx_strand_id
1 'polypeptide(L)'
;MSAVLADVEQNRVFSWTNTASTGTENEHPDGEMATINQRSIAYHLGYCEVKVSEGDSSSVYLHYDMLRLARFGKKLCHNEDLRGSLLVMAVGFRVRFFILTRNKPFDTMFEIANMELPKSLSTLASFTSNVHKIKQILQAYYTHCTKEPEISLKRKKESSMTKNDIQQVINTSKPKKMKASLSFK
;
A
#
# COMPACT_ATOMS: atom_id res chain seq x y z
N MET A 1 -13.45 -2.99 6.13
CA MET A 1 -12.41 -3.04 5.08
C MET A 1 -12.40 -4.37 4.33
N SER A 2 -12.41 -5.52 5.01
CA SER A 2 -12.44 -6.84 4.35
C SER A 2 -13.54 -6.96 3.27
N ALA A 3 -14.80 -6.63 3.58
CA ALA A 3 -15.90 -6.67 2.60
C ALA A 3 -15.80 -5.66 1.44
N VAL A 4 -14.95 -4.64 1.55
CA VAL A 4 -14.71 -3.67 0.46
C VAL A 4 -13.63 -4.18 -0.48
N LEU A 5 -12.68 -4.98 0.01
CA LEU A 5 -11.49 -5.39 -0.75
C LEU A 5 -11.54 -6.86 -1.16
N ALA A 6 -12.48 -7.63 -0.62
CA ALA A 6 -12.78 -8.99 -1.02
C ALA A 6 -13.94 -9.02 -2.03
N ASP A 7 -13.80 -9.85 -3.05
CA ASP A 7 -14.76 -10.04 -4.12
C ASP A 7 -14.66 -11.48 -4.62
N VAL A 8 -15.67 -12.29 -4.27
CA VAL A 8 -15.72 -13.72 -4.58
C VAL A 8 -15.87 -13.95 -6.08
N GLU A 9 -16.58 -13.08 -6.79
CA GLU A 9 -16.80 -13.22 -8.24
C GLU A 9 -15.50 -12.98 -9.03
N GLN A 10 -14.65 -12.08 -8.52
CA GLN A 10 -13.34 -11.79 -9.09
C GLN A 10 -12.20 -12.59 -8.45
N ASN A 11 -12.53 -13.59 -7.61
CA ASN A 11 -11.58 -14.40 -6.85
C ASN A 11 -10.58 -13.57 -6.02
N ARG A 12 -10.97 -12.40 -5.51
CA ARG A 12 -10.13 -11.57 -4.65
C ARG A 12 -10.54 -11.74 -3.19
N VAL A 13 -9.56 -11.85 -2.32
CA VAL A 13 -9.78 -12.01 -0.87
C VAL A 13 -8.94 -11.01 -0.09
N PHE A 14 -9.43 -10.71 1.11
CA PHE A 14 -8.68 -9.98 2.13
C PHE A 14 -8.59 -10.85 3.38
N SER A 15 -7.38 -11.09 3.87
CA SER A 15 -7.09 -11.82 5.11
C SER A 15 -6.33 -10.95 6.09
N TRP A 16 -6.68 -11.07 7.37
CA TRP A 16 -5.83 -10.57 8.47
C TRP A 16 -4.74 -11.60 8.73
N THR A 17 -3.50 -11.16 8.81
CA THR A 17 -2.37 -12.02 9.12
C THR A 17 -2.27 -12.11 10.65
N ASN A 18 -2.34 -13.32 11.20
CA ASN A 18 -2.34 -13.53 12.66
C ASN A 18 -1.11 -14.32 13.16
N THR A 19 -0.16 -14.64 12.28
CA THR A 19 1.03 -15.44 12.60
C THR A 19 2.20 -15.09 11.70
N ALA A 20 3.39 -15.05 12.26
CA ALA A 20 4.64 -14.99 11.50
C ALA A 20 4.72 -16.19 10.53
N SER A 21 4.94 -15.93 9.24
CA SER A 21 5.18 -17.00 8.28
C SER A 21 6.55 -17.60 8.57
N THR A 22 6.61 -18.91 8.78
CA THR A 22 7.88 -19.63 8.96
C THR A 22 8.78 -19.42 7.75
N GLY A 23 9.87 -18.68 7.95
CA GLY A 23 10.96 -18.59 6.98
C GLY A 23 10.98 -17.31 6.15
N THR A 24 11.15 -16.16 6.79
CA THR A 24 12.19 -15.14 6.51
C THR A 24 11.84 -13.84 7.23
N GLU A 25 12.74 -13.41 8.14
CA GLU A 25 12.85 -12.05 8.69
C GLU A 25 11.58 -11.34 9.19
N ASN A 26 11.16 -11.62 10.43
CA ASN A 26 10.46 -10.78 11.46
C ASN A 26 9.45 -9.65 11.11
N GLU A 27 9.11 -9.42 9.85
CA GLU A 27 8.23 -8.33 9.42
C GLU A 27 7.12 -8.86 8.53
N HIS A 28 5.89 -8.72 9.00
CA HIS A 28 4.69 -9.06 8.24
C HIS A 28 3.74 -7.86 8.23
N PRO A 29 3.04 -7.63 7.11
CA PRO A 29 1.92 -6.69 7.10
C PRO A 29 0.79 -7.26 7.94
N ASP A 30 -0.02 -6.42 8.59
CA ASP A 30 -1.16 -6.85 9.43
C ASP A 30 -2.32 -7.45 8.62
N GLY A 31 -2.40 -7.12 7.33
CA GLY A 31 -3.37 -7.70 6.42
C GLY A 31 -2.84 -7.82 5.00
N GLU A 32 -3.44 -8.72 4.25
CA GLU A 32 -3.06 -9.01 2.87
C GLU A 32 -4.30 -9.07 1.97
N MET A 33 -4.08 -8.72 0.71
CA MET A 33 -5.04 -8.86 -0.36
C MET A 33 -4.46 -9.81 -1.38
N ALA A 34 -5.26 -10.74 -1.88
CA ALA A 34 -4.77 -11.74 -2.83
C ALA A 34 -5.85 -12.18 -3.81
N THR A 35 -5.40 -12.69 -4.95
CA THR A 35 -6.24 -13.52 -5.82
C THR A 35 -6.15 -14.96 -5.34
N ILE A 36 -7.27 -15.67 -5.27
CA ILE A 36 -7.31 -17.11 -5.00
C ILE A 36 -7.56 -17.89 -6.29
N ASN A 37 -6.98 -19.08 -6.39
CA ASN A 37 -7.38 -20.07 -7.36
C ASN A 37 -7.85 -21.30 -6.58
N GLN A 38 -9.14 -21.62 -6.70
CA GLN A 38 -9.82 -22.65 -5.92
C GLN A 38 -9.70 -22.40 -4.40
N ARG A 39 -8.73 -23.04 -3.73
CA ARG A 39 -8.53 -22.97 -2.27
C ARG A 39 -7.14 -22.48 -1.88
N SER A 40 -6.30 -22.09 -2.84
CA SER A 40 -4.95 -21.60 -2.60
C SER A 40 -4.82 -20.15 -3.05
N ILE A 41 -4.00 -19.37 -2.33
CA ILE A 41 -3.55 -18.07 -2.79
C ILE A 41 -2.77 -18.26 -4.11
N ALA A 42 -3.25 -17.61 -5.17
CA ALA A 42 -2.59 -17.62 -6.46
C ALA A 42 -1.44 -16.60 -6.49
N TYR A 43 -1.74 -15.37 -6.06
CA TYR A 43 -0.75 -14.29 -5.90
C TYR A 43 -1.35 -13.15 -5.08
N HIS A 44 -0.50 -12.36 -4.42
CA HIS A 44 -0.94 -11.21 -3.64
C HIS A 44 -1.16 -9.97 -4.54
N LEU A 45 -2.02 -9.06 -4.09
CA LEU A 45 -2.44 -7.84 -4.78
C LEU A 45 -2.15 -6.57 -3.97
N GLY A 46 -1.90 -6.72 -2.68
CA GLY A 46 -1.76 -5.60 -1.77
C GLY A 46 -1.60 -6.01 -0.32
N TYR A 47 -1.29 -5.02 0.51
CA TYR A 47 -1.06 -5.20 1.94
C TYR A 47 -1.71 -4.08 2.76
N CYS A 48 -1.97 -4.38 4.02
CA CYS A 48 -2.53 -3.47 5.00
C CYS A 48 -1.66 -3.42 6.25
N GLU A 49 -1.53 -2.23 6.81
CA GLU A 49 -0.88 -1.96 8.09
C GLU A 49 -1.86 -1.19 8.99
N VAL A 50 -1.97 -1.56 10.26
CA VAL A 50 -2.92 -1.00 11.22
C VAL A 50 -2.22 -0.63 12.51
N LYS A 51 -2.33 0.65 12.89
CA LYS A 51 -1.79 1.18 14.15
C LYS A 51 -2.89 1.77 15.02
N VAL A 52 -2.69 1.71 16.33
CA VAL A 52 -3.53 2.40 17.32
C VAL A 52 -3.29 3.91 17.29
N SER A 53 -4.30 4.69 17.69
CA SER A 53 -4.25 6.17 17.62
C SER A 53 -3.54 6.83 18.80
N GLU A 54 -3.22 6.11 19.87
CA GLU A 54 -2.78 6.69 21.15
C GLU A 54 -1.27 6.66 21.32
N GLY A 55 -0.72 7.82 21.71
CA GLY A 55 0.53 8.00 22.49
C GLY A 55 1.86 7.68 21.81
N ASP A 56 2.00 6.49 21.25
CA ASP A 56 3.30 5.90 20.87
C ASP A 56 3.61 5.97 19.37
N SER A 57 2.66 6.43 18.54
CA SER A 57 2.93 6.74 17.15
C SER A 57 3.65 8.08 17.05
N SER A 58 4.88 8.15 17.55
CA SER A 58 5.79 9.22 17.12
C SER A 58 5.76 9.23 15.58
N SER A 59 5.67 10.41 14.97
CA SER A 59 5.59 10.55 13.50
C SER A 59 6.62 9.67 12.78
N VAL A 60 7.77 9.48 13.43
CA VAL A 60 8.89 8.65 12.97
C VAL A 60 8.49 7.18 12.79
N TYR A 61 7.85 6.53 13.76
CA TYR A 61 7.44 5.14 13.62
C TYR A 61 6.42 4.95 12.50
N LEU A 62 5.46 5.87 12.37
CA LEU A 62 4.50 5.83 11.28
C LEU A 62 5.16 5.97 9.90
N HIS A 63 6.23 6.78 9.79
CA HIS A 63 7.01 6.86 8.56
C HIS A 63 7.79 5.57 8.27
N TYR A 64 8.34 4.92 9.29
CA TYR A 64 8.97 3.61 9.13
C TYR A 64 7.99 2.56 8.66
N ASP A 65 6.79 2.50 9.25
CA ASP A 65 5.73 1.61 8.81
C ASP A 65 5.30 1.90 7.37
N MET A 66 5.23 3.18 6.98
CA MET A 66 4.90 3.57 5.61
C MET A 66 5.97 3.13 4.61
N LEU A 67 7.26 3.31 4.95
CA LEU A 67 8.37 2.85 4.13
C LEU A 67 8.39 1.32 4.04
N ARG A 68 8.09 0.62 5.13
CA ARG A 68 7.97 -0.83 5.16
C ARG A 68 6.84 -1.31 4.26
N LEU A 69 5.66 -0.70 4.37
CA LEU A 69 4.51 -1.02 3.52
C LEU A 69 4.81 -0.76 2.03
N ALA A 70 5.49 0.35 1.71
CA ALA A 70 5.95 0.63 0.36
C ALA A 70 6.97 -0.42 -0.14
N ARG A 71 7.88 -0.87 0.73
CA ARG A 71 8.84 -1.94 0.42
C ARG A 71 8.13 -3.27 0.12
N PHE A 72 7.10 -3.62 0.89
CA PHE A 72 6.27 -4.79 0.62
C PHE A 72 5.56 -4.68 -0.72
N GLY A 73 4.88 -3.55 -0.99
CA GLY A 73 4.22 -3.31 -2.27
C GLY A 73 5.18 -3.36 -3.46
N LYS A 74 6.39 -2.80 -3.32
CA LYS A 74 7.43 -2.87 -4.34
C LYS A 74 7.87 -4.31 -4.58
N LYS A 75 8.26 -5.05 -3.53
CA LYS A 75 8.63 -6.46 -3.66
C LYS A 75 7.52 -7.26 -4.33
N LEU A 76 6.26 -6.99 -3.96
CA LEU A 76 5.10 -7.65 -4.52
C LEU A 76 4.95 -7.38 -6.02
N CYS A 77 4.94 -6.10 -6.43
CA CYS A 77 4.88 -5.75 -7.85
C CYS A 77 6.01 -6.42 -8.64
N HIS A 78 7.19 -6.56 -8.01
CA HIS A 78 8.34 -7.15 -8.68
C HIS A 78 8.36 -8.67 -8.79
N ASN A 79 7.95 -9.37 -7.74
CA ASN A 79 7.93 -10.82 -7.71
C ASN A 79 6.74 -11.41 -8.47
N GLU A 80 5.58 -10.75 -8.42
CA GLU A 80 4.33 -11.23 -9.04
C GLU A 80 4.05 -10.63 -10.41
N ASP A 81 4.97 -9.81 -10.94
CA ASP A 81 4.85 -9.05 -12.17
C ASP A 81 3.55 -8.23 -12.28
N LEU A 82 3.19 -7.55 -11.18
CA LEU A 82 2.01 -6.69 -11.16
C LEU A 82 2.31 -5.32 -11.75
N ARG A 83 1.31 -4.76 -12.43
CA ARG A 83 1.30 -3.35 -12.86
C ARG A 83 1.28 -2.40 -11.66
N GLY A 84 0.61 -2.80 -10.58
CA GLY A 84 0.57 -2.05 -9.33
C GLY A 84 0.02 -2.86 -8.16
N SER A 85 0.17 -2.30 -6.96
CA SER A 85 -0.25 -2.88 -5.69
C SER A 85 -1.07 -1.85 -4.91
N LEU A 86 -2.15 -2.30 -4.26
CA LEU A 86 -2.90 -1.47 -3.33
C LEU A 86 -2.29 -1.60 -1.94
N LEU A 87 -2.02 -0.48 -1.29
CA LEU A 87 -1.45 -0.42 0.05
C LEU A 87 -2.37 0.37 0.95
N VAL A 88 -2.62 -0.14 2.15
CA VAL A 88 -3.56 0.45 3.10
C VAL A 88 -2.86 0.70 4.41
N MET A 89 -3.01 1.91 4.94
CA MET A 89 -2.52 2.27 6.27
C MET A 89 -3.67 2.83 7.08
N ALA A 90 -4.05 2.11 8.14
CA ALA A 90 -5.03 2.57 9.11
C ALA A 90 -4.32 3.03 10.39
N VAL A 91 -4.63 4.23 10.86
CA VAL A 91 -4.15 4.77 12.14
C VAL A 91 -5.38 5.19 12.94
N GLY A 92 -5.74 4.39 13.94
CA GLY A 92 -7.04 4.48 14.59
C GLY A 92 -8.17 4.35 13.57
N PHE A 93 -9.01 5.38 13.49
CA PHE A 93 -10.13 5.44 12.55
C PHE A 93 -9.79 6.11 11.22
N ARG A 94 -8.57 6.63 11.03
CA ARG A 94 -8.16 7.25 9.76
C ARG A 94 -7.49 6.23 8.87
N VAL A 95 -8.01 6.04 7.67
CA VAL A 95 -7.49 5.08 6.70
C VAL A 95 -7.03 5.81 5.45
N ARG A 96 -5.78 5.56 5.07
CA ARG A 96 -5.17 6.02 3.82
C ARG A 96 -4.97 4.85 2.88
N PHE A 97 -5.30 5.07 1.63
CA PHE A 97 -5.15 4.13 0.54
C PHE A 97 -4.13 4.67 -0.44
N PHE A 98 -3.18 3.83 -0.84
CA PHE A 98 -2.13 4.16 -1.78
C PHE A 98 -2.13 3.15 -2.93
N ILE A 99 -1.83 3.64 -4.13
CA ILE A 99 -1.45 2.76 -5.25
C ILE A 99 0.04 2.91 -5.45
N LEU A 100 0.74 1.79 -5.35
CA LEU A 100 2.11 1.67 -5.82
C LEU A 100 2.07 1.17 -7.26
N THR A 101 2.49 2.02 -8.20
CA THR A 101 2.65 1.65 -9.60
C THR A 101 4.11 1.40 -9.92
N ARG A 102 4.34 0.34 -10.67
CA ARG A 102 5.64 0.04 -11.23
C ARG A 102 5.80 0.85 -12.52
N ASN A 103 6.49 1.98 -12.42
CA ASN A 103 6.87 2.80 -13.56
C ASN A 103 8.38 2.69 -13.77
N LYS A 104 8.84 2.85 -15.01
CA LYS A 104 10.27 2.91 -15.29
C LYS A 104 10.68 4.36 -15.43
N PRO A 105 11.76 4.81 -14.78
CA PRO A 105 12.75 4.03 -14.03
C PRO A 105 12.50 3.91 -12.50
N PHE A 106 11.40 4.47 -11.98
CA PHE A 106 11.09 4.50 -10.55
C PHE A 106 9.69 3.97 -10.24
N ASP A 107 9.58 3.14 -9.20
CA ASP A 107 8.28 2.77 -8.64
C ASP A 107 7.71 3.97 -7.88
N THR A 108 6.45 4.31 -8.13
CA THR A 108 5.78 5.45 -7.50
C THR A 108 4.64 5.00 -6.61
N MET A 109 4.57 5.54 -5.39
CA MET A 109 3.46 5.34 -4.48
C MET A 109 2.68 6.64 -4.32
N PHE A 110 1.39 6.63 -4.66
CA PHE A 110 0.51 7.79 -4.57
C PHE A 110 -0.64 7.51 -3.60
N GLU A 111 -0.94 8.46 -2.71
CA GLU A 111 -2.18 8.43 -1.93
C GLU A 111 -3.36 8.69 -2.86
N ILE A 112 -4.28 7.73 -2.97
CA ILE A 112 -5.47 7.83 -3.83
C ILE A 112 -6.71 8.23 -3.04
N ALA A 113 -6.73 7.97 -1.74
CA ALA A 113 -7.84 8.33 -0.87
C ALA A 113 -7.44 8.35 0.60
N ASN A 114 -8.08 9.24 1.34
CA ASN A 114 -8.04 9.32 2.78
C ASN A 114 -9.45 9.55 3.32
N MET A 115 -9.82 8.76 4.33
CA MET A 115 -11.13 8.82 4.96
C MET A 115 -11.06 8.45 6.44
N GLU A 116 -11.98 9.01 7.21
CA GLU A 116 -12.19 8.64 8.61
C GLU A 116 -13.38 7.68 8.68
N LEU A 117 -13.14 6.49 9.22
CA LEU A 117 -14.16 5.49 9.49
C LEU A 117 -15.07 5.97 10.63
N PRO A 118 -16.38 5.64 10.59
CA PRO A 118 -17.30 6.02 11.64
C PRO A 118 -16.93 5.34 12.95
N LYS A 119 -16.90 6.11 14.03
CA LYS A 119 -16.63 5.64 15.40
C LYS A 119 -17.89 5.11 16.08
N SER A 120 -19.05 5.47 15.54
CA SER A 120 -20.38 5.22 16.11
C SER A 120 -21.44 5.23 15.01
N LEU A 121 -22.63 4.72 15.31
CA LEU A 121 -23.77 4.78 14.39
C LEU A 121 -24.16 6.22 14.04
N SER A 122 -24.02 7.17 14.97
CA SER A 122 -24.30 8.59 14.75
C SER A 122 -23.35 9.23 13.72
N THR A 123 -22.13 8.73 13.57
CA THR A 123 -21.15 9.22 12.59
C THR A 123 -21.25 8.50 11.24
N LEU A 124 -22.03 7.42 11.15
CA LEU A 124 -22.19 6.64 9.92
C LEU A 124 -22.86 7.46 8.79
N ALA A 125 -23.85 8.29 9.12
CA ALA A 125 -24.52 9.13 8.13
C ALA A 125 -23.51 10.06 7.42
N SER A 126 -22.58 10.66 8.18
CA SER A 126 -21.51 11.49 7.62
C SER A 126 -20.54 10.67 6.76
N PHE A 127 -20.25 9.43 7.15
CA PHE A 127 -19.39 8.54 6.36
C PHE A 127 -19.96 8.24 4.97
N THR A 128 -21.29 8.19 4.79
CA THR A 128 -21.90 7.92 3.47
C THR A 128 -21.50 8.96 2.40
N SER A 129 -21.15 10.19 2.80
CA SER A 129 -20.59 11.19 1.87
C SER A 129 -19.27 10.74 1.21
N ASN A 130 -18.53 9.81 1.81
CA ASN A 130 -17.27 9.27 1.29
C ASN A 130 -17.45 8.04 0.37
N VAL A 131 -18.68 7.61 0.06
CA VAL A 131 -18.93 6.45 -0.82
C VAL A 131 -18.27 6.61 -2.19
N HIS A 132 -18.20 7.83 -2.73
CA HIS A 132 -17.49 8.11 -3.99
C HIS A 132 -16.00 7.76 -3.92
N LYS A 133 -15.33 7.97 -2.77
CA LYS A 133 -13.93 7.60 -2.56
C LYS A 133 -13.75 6.09 -2.55
N ILE A 134 -14.69 5.35 -1.94
CA ILE A 134 -14.68 3.88 -1.95
C ILE A 134 -14.76 3.37 -3.40
N LYS A 135 -15.65 3.95 -4.21
CA LYS A 135 -15.75 3.60 -5.63
C LYS A 135 -14.46 3.89 -6.40
N GLN A 136 -13.81 5.03 -6.14
CA GLN A 136 -12.51 5.37 -6.74
C GLN A 136 -11.41 4.38 -6.34
N ILE A 137 -11.35 3.98 -5.06
CA ILE A 137 -10.39 2.97 -4.57
C ILE A 137 -10.62 1.64 -5.28
N LEU A 138 -11.87 1.17 -5.34
CA LEU A 138 -12.23 -0.07 -6.02
C LEU A 138 -11.83 -0.02 -7.50
N GLN A 139 -12.18 1.05 -8.20
CA GLN A 139 -11.81 1.23 -9.59
C GLN A 139 -10.29 1.17 -9.79
N ALA A 140 -9.52 1.85 -8.94
CA ALA A 140 -8.06 1.80 -8.99
C ALA A 140 -7.53 0.39 -8.70
N TYR A 141 -8.11 -0.31 -7.72
CA TYR A 141 -7.74 -1.66 -7.32
C TYR A 141 -7.94 -2.69 -8.45
N TYR A 142 -9.09 -2.66 -9.13
CA TYR A 142 -9.34 -3.57 -10.25
C TYR A 142 -8.55 -3.21 -11.51
N THR A 143 -8.27 -1.92 -11.73
CA THR A 143 -7.59 -1.45 -12.96
C THR A 143 -6.07 -1.61 -12.89
N HIS A 144 -5.48 -1.43 -11.70
CA HIS A 144 -4.01 -1.39 -11.54
C HIS A 144 -3.45 -2.62 -10.84
N CYS A 145 -4.20 -3.29 -9.96
CA CYS A 145 -3.71 -4.48 -9.26
C CYS A 145 -4.04 -5.73 -10.08
N THR A 146 -3.31 -5.91 -11.17
CA THR A 146 -3.39 -7.06 -12.08
C THR A 146 -1.99 -7.44 -12.55
N LYS A 147 -1.79 -8.72 -12.91
CA LYS A 147 -0.55 -9.15 -13.57
C LYS A 147 -0.44 -8.48 -14.95
N GLU A 148 0.78 -8.11 -15.33
CA GLU A 148 1.03 -7.75 -16.72
C GLU A 148 0.96 -9.01 -17.60
N PRO A 149 0.45 -8.89 -18.85
CA PRO A 149 0.45 -10.02 -19.77
C PRO A 149 1.88 -10.44 -20.13
N GLU A 150 2.14 -11.76 -20.19
CA GLU A 150 3.47 -12.39 -20.37
C GLU A 150 4.24 -11.99 -21.65
N ILE A 151 3.66 -11.19 -22.55
CA ILE A 151 4.33 -10.72 -23.78
C ILE A 151 5.58 -9.86 -23.48
N SER A 152 5.78 -9.45 -22.22
CA SER A 152 6.98 -8.78 -21.69
C SER A 152 8.19 -9.71 -21.41
N LEU A 153 8.24 -10.92 -21.99
CA LEU A 153 9.30 -11.95 -21.86
C LEU A 153 10.74 -11.56 -22.28
N LYS A 154 11.07 -10.28 -22.43
CA LYS A 154 12.47 -9.80 -22.59
C LYS A 154 12.77 -8.52 -21.81
N ARG A 155 12.23 -8.35 -20.61
CA ARG A 155 12.79 -7.34 -19.69
C ARG A 155 14.13 -7.85 -19.17
N LYS A 156 15.20 -7.59 -19.94
CA LYS A 156 16.60 -7.66 -19.51
C LYS A 156 16.69 -7.22 -18.06
N LYS A 157 17.46 -7.90 -17.21
CA LYS A 157 17.81 -7.45 -15.86
C LYS A 157 18.24 -5.98 -15.94
N GLU A 158 17.35 -5.06 -15.60
CA GLU A 158 17.51 -3.65 -15.94
C GLU A 158 18.53 -3.02 -14.99
N SER A 159 19.45 -2.22 -15.54
CA SER A 159 20.43 -1.50 -14.75
C SER A 159 19.71 -0.53 -13.83
N SER A 160 19.96 -0.64 -12.52
CA SER A 160 19.51 0.36 -11.55
C SER A 160 20.04 1.74 -11.97
N MET A 161 19.22 2.78 -11.80
CA MET A 161 19.64 4.16 -12.00
C MET A 161 20.90 4.47 -11.21
N THR A 162 21.77 5.31 -11.77
CA THR A 162 22.95 5.77 -11.05
C THR A 162 22.55 6.77 -9.96
N LYS A 163 23.44 7.00 -8.98
CA LYS A 163 23.20 8.01 -7.93
C LYS A 163 22.94 9.41 -8.50
N ASN A 164 23.52 9.73 -9.65
CA ASN A 164 23.36 11.03 -10.30
C ASN A 164 21.94 11.21 -10.84
N ASP A 165 21.37 10.17 -11.45
CA ASP A 165 20.01 10.22 -11.99
C ASP A 165 18.98 10.40 -10.87
N ILE A 166 19.22 9.77 -9.71
CA ILE A 166 18.37 9.90 -8.52
C ILE A 166 18.41 11.35 -7.99
N GLN A 167 19.58 11.99 -7.95
CA GLN A 167 19.73 13.36 -7.46
C GLN A 167 19.04 14.41 -8.33
N GLN A 168 18.79 14.13 -9.61
CA GLN A 168 18.04 15.03 -10.50
C GLN A 168 16.54 15.02 -10.23
N VAL A 169 16.00 13.92 -9.71
CA VAL A 169 14.55 13.76 -9.47
C VAL A 169 14.18 14.10 -8.02
N ILE A 170 15.08 13.82 -7.07
CA ILE A 170 14.83 14.13 -5.66
C ILE A 170 15.10 15.62 -5.42
N ASN A 171 14.09 16.35 -4.95
CA ASN A 171 14.28 17.70 -4.46
C ASN A 171 15.07 17.67 -3.15
N THR A 172 16.39 17.89 -3.23
CA THR A 172 17.30 17.96 -2.07
C THR A 172 17.28 19.32 -1.38
N SER A 173 16.50 20.27 -1.90
CA SER A 173 16.37 21.61 -1.30
C SER A 173 15.69 21.50 0.05
N LYS A 174 16.33 22.01 1.11
CA LYS A 174 15.68 22.13 2.42
C LYS A 174 14.42 23.00 2.28
N PRO A 175 13.22 22.49 2.59
CA PRO A 175 12.01 23.30 2.53
C PRO A 175 12.14 24.49 3.50
N LYS A 176 12.11 25.73 2.97
CA LYS A 176 12.31 26.97 3.75
C LYS A 176 11.28 27.18 4.87
N LYS A 177 10.21 26.38 4.94
CA LYS A 177 9.11 26.50 5.92
C LYS A 177 8.56 25.14 6.41
N MET A 178 9.38 24.11 6.56
CA MET A 178 9.00 22.99 7.43
C MET A 178 9.68 23.17 8.78
N LYS A 179 8.90 23.25 9.87
CA LYS A 179 9.45 22.95 11.20
C LYS A 179 9.88 21.49 11.15
N ALA A 180 11.19 21.24 11.13
CA ALA A 180 11.72 19.91 11.29
C ALA A 180 11.34 19.42 12.70
N SER A 181 10.59 18.32 12.78
CA SER A 181 10.33 17.61 14.04
C SER A 181 11.50 16.71 14.46
N LEU A 182 12.69 16.91 13.89
CA LEU A 182 13.86 16.08 14.14
C LEU A 182 15.06 16.97 14.48
N SER A 183 15.40 16.99 15.77
CA SER A 183 16.76 17.28 16.23
C SER A 183 17.33 15.98 16.77
N PHE A 184 18.36 15.45 16.10
CA PHE A 184 19.16 14.34 16.63
C PHE A 184 20.03 14.89 17.77
N LYS A 185 19.94 14.29 18.96
CA LYS A 185 20.93 14.39 20.03
C LYS A 185 21.47 13.00 20.27
#